data_AF-Q2W152-F1
#
_entry.id   AF-Q2W152-F1
#
_cell.length_a   1.000
_cell.length_b   1.000
_cell.length_c   1.000
_cell.angle_alpha   90.00
_cell.angle_beta   90.00
_cell.angle_gamma   90.00
#
_symmetry.space_group_name_H-M   'P 1'
#
loop_
_entity.id
_entity.type
_entity.pdbx_description
1 polymer ?
#
loop_
_entity_poly.entity_id
_entity_poly.type
_entity_poly.pdbx_seq_one_letter_code
_entity_poly.pdbx_strand_id
1 'polypeptide(L)'
;MPKPMDTMEHDNEGCVDRQVLFEGAVLAVLARVVESGMRTDLAASEYLTRFPIGSDEHHILADMIICVSDGLRLILTAAESEANTRIILDDVTRAWRDTPSRRRLSVRSGATRIQACIGNLRRAIAAIS
;
A
#
# COMPACT_ATOMS: atom_id res chain seq x y z
N MET A 1 48.51 -8.57 -14.46
CA MET A 1 47.18 -9.07 -14.03
C MET A 1 46.44 -7.93 -13.36
N PRO A 2 45.32 -7.43 -13.91
CA PRO A 2 44.56 -6.35 -13.27
C PRO A 2 43.71 -6.91 -12.12
N LYS A 3 43.66 -6.19 -10.99
CA LYS A 3 42.75 -6.43 -9.87
C LYS A 3 41.29 -6.26 -10.33
N PRO A 4 40.33 -7.03 -9.79
CA PRO A 4 38.92 -6.72 -9.99
C PRO A 4 38.62 -5.38 -9.33
N MET A 5 38.04 -4.45 -10.10
CA MET A 5 37.35 -3.29 -9.55
C MET A 5 36.12 -3.82 -8.82
N ASP A 6 36.10 -3.62 -7.50
CA ASP A 6 34.88 -3.72 -6.70
C ASP A 6 33.84 -2.80 -7.33
N THR A 7 32.80 -3.43 -7.88
CA THR A 7 31.58 -2.75 -8.31
C THR A 7 30.96 -2.17 -7.05
N MET A 8 31.17 -0.88 -6.82
CA MET A 8 30.45 -0.12 -5.80
C MET A 8 28.95 -0.27 -6.07
N GLU A 9 28.30 -1.12 -5.27
CA GLU A 9 26.86 -1.11 -5.08
C GLU A 9 26.51 0.28 -4.54
N HIS A 10 26.02 1.16 -5.43
CA HIS A 10 25.28 2.32 -5.00
C HIS A 10 23.95 1.83 -4.43
N ASP A 11 24.00 1.40 -3.17
CA ASP A 11 22.84 1.41 -2.31
C ASP A 11 22.26 2.83 -2.34
N ASN A 12 21.16 2.95 -3.06
CA ASN A 12 20.39 4.18 -3.23
C ASN A 12 19.64 4.47 -1.91
N GLU A 13 20.41 4.75 -0.85
CA GLU A 13 19.95 5.28 0.42
C GLU A 13 19.44 6.71 0.19
N GLY A 14 18.13 6.86 -0.03
CA GLY A 14 17.50 8.19 -0.10
C GLY A 14 16.18 8.27 -0.87
N CYS A 15 15.87 7.30 -1.72
CA CYS A 15 14.57 7.26 -2.40
C CYS A 15 13.60 6.43 -1.59
N VAL A 16 12.71 7.08 -0.83
CA VAL A 16 11.57 6.39 -0.20
C VAL A 16 10.86 5.59 -1.27
N ASP A 17 10.70 4.29 -1.06
CA ASP A 17 10.08 3.39 -2.02
C ASP A 17 8.68 3.92 -2.37
N ARG A 18 8.50 4.37 -3.62
CA ARG A 18 7.22 4.91 -4.12
C ARG A 18 6.07 3.93 -3.91
N GLN A 19 6.34 2.63 -3.94
CA GLN A 19 5.34 1.61 -3.64
C GLN A 19 4.89 1.68 -2.18
N VAL A 20 5.82 1.89 -1.24
CA VAL A 20 5.51 2.02 0.20
C VAL A 20 4.70 3.29 0.47
N LEU A 21 5.04 4.40 -0.20
CA LEU A 21 4.25 5.64 -0.13
C LEU A 21 2.83 5.44 -0.65
N PHE A 22 2.69 4.79 -1.79
CA PHE A 22 1.40 4.47 -2.38
C PHE A 22 0.56 3.56 -1.48
N GLU A 23 1.13 2.48 -0.94
CA GLU A 23 0.45 1.57 -0.03
C GLU A 23 0.05 2.26 1.29
N GLY A 24 0.91 3.12 1.83
CA GLY A 24 0.58 3.94 2.99
C GLY A 24 -0.61 4.88 2.72
N ALA A 25 -0.65 5.47 1.53
CA ALA A 25 -1.78 6.29 1.11
C ALA A 25 -3.07 5.47 0.92
N VAL A 26 -2.98 4.26 0.35
CA VAL A 26 -4.12 3.33 0.25
C VAL A 26 -4.67 3.02 1.63
N LEU A 27 -3.84 2.71 2.63
CA LEU A 27 -4.28 2.45 4.01
C LEU A 27 -4.93 3.69 4.65
N ALA A 28 -4.37 4.88 4.43
CA ALA A 28 -4.95 6.13 4.94
C ALA A 28 -6.33 6.43 4.32
N VAL A 29 -6.48 6.25 3.00
CA VAL A 29 -7.76 6.40 2.31
C VAL A 29 -8.75 5.33 2.76
N LEU A 30 -8.29 4.09 2.94
CA LEU A 30 -9.12 3.00 3.43
C LEU A 30 -9.67 3.29 4.84
N ALA A 31 -8.84 3.80 5.75
CA ALA A 31 -9.27 4.27 7.06
C ALA A 31 -10.32 5.37 6.96
N ARG A 32 -10.11 6.35 6.09
CA ARG A 32 -11.08 7.42 5.85
C ARG A 32 -12.42 6.87 5.35
N VAL A 33 -12.41 5.92 4.42
CA VAL A 33 -13.62 5.27 3.88
C VAL A 33 -14.37 4.52 4.98
N VAL A 34 -13.66 3.72 5.79
CA VAL A 34 -14.25 2.97 6.91
C VAL A 34 -14.84 3.91 7.97
N GLU A 35 -14.15 4.99 8.32
CA GLU A 35 -14.60 5.92 9.37
C GLU A 35 -15.78 6.80 8.96
N SER A 36 -15.84 7.20 7.69
CA SER A 36 -16.81 8.20 7.22
C SER A 36 -17.92 7.64 6.33
N GLY A 37 -17.81 6.40 5.86
CA GLY A 37 -18.70 5.85 4.84
C GLY A 37 -18.57 6.56 3.48
N MET A 38 -17.52 7.38 3.29
CA MET A 38 -17.28 8.10 2.05
C MET A 38 -17.01 7.13 0.90
N ARG A 39 -17.53 7.45 -0.30
CA ARG A 39 -17.20 6.69 -1.50
C ARG A 39 -15.69 6.72 -1.78
N THR A 40 -15.15 5.56 -2.16
CA THR A 40 -13.71 5.37 -2.44
C THR A 40 -13.13 6.37 -3.45
N ASP A 41 -13.86 6.67 -4.52
CA ASP A 41 -13.39 7.58 -5.57
C ASP A 41 -13.24 9.02 -5.05
N LEU A 42 -14.17 9.47 -4.22
CA LEU A 42 -14.10 10.79 -3.58
C LEU A 42 -12.97 10.85 -2.56
N ALA A 43 -12.84 9.83 -1.71
CA ALA A 43 -11.80 9.78 -0.69
C ALA A 43 -10.38 9.74 -1.30
N ALA A 44 -10.19 8.97 -2.38
CA ALA A 44 -8.93 8.89 -3.11
C ALA A 44 -8.58 10.23 -3.80
N SER A 45 -9.57 10.86 -4.45
CA SER A 45 -9.40 12.16 -5.10
C SER A 45 -9.06 13.27 -4.09
N GLU A 46 -9.77 13.33 -2.96
CA GLU A 46 -9.50 14.28 -1.88
C GLU A 46 -8.10 14.09 -1.30
N TYR A 47 -7.68 12.83 -1.09
CA TYR A 47 -6.34 12.52 -0.59
C TYR A 47 -5.27 12.97 -1.57
N LEU A 48 -5.36 12.60 -2.86
CA LEU A 48 -4.35 12.94 -3.86
C LEU A 48 -4.29 14.45 -4.17
N THR A 49 -5.39 15.17 -3.95
CA THR A 49 -5.41 16.65 -4.02
C THR A 49 -4.56 17.27 -2.91
N ARG A 50 -4.56 16.67 -1.70
CA ARG A 50 -3.80 17.16 -0.55
C ARG A 50 -2.36 16.63 -0.51
N PHE A 51 -2.17 15.39 -0.92
CA PHE A 51 -0.91 14.66 -0.86
C PHE A 51 -0.63 14.01 -2.22
N PRO A 52 -0.14 14.77 -3.21
CA PRO A 52 0.15 14.22 -4.53
C PRO A 52 1.24 13.14 -4.46
N ILE A 53 1.02 12.02 -5.16
CA ILE A 53 1.97 10.92 -5.30
C ILE A 53 2.27 10.77 -6.78
N GLY A 54 3.53 11.00 -7.18
CA GLY A 54 3.93 10.94 -8.59
C GLY A 54 3.06 11.85 -9.44
N SER A 55 3.24 13.17 -9.34
CA SER A 55 2.41 14.18 -10.03
C SER A 55 2.38 14.02 -11.57
N ASP A 56 3.32 13.26 -12.12
CA ASP A 56 3.43 12.86 -13.52
C ASP A 56 2.65 11.58 -13.87
N GLU A 57 2.18 10.82 -12.88
CA GLU A 57 1.59 9.50 -13.05
C GLU A 57 0.06 9.57 -13.18
N HIS A 58 -0.46 9.62 -14.41
CA HIS A 58 -1.89 9.79 -14.68
C HIS A 58 -2.77 8.62 -14.21
N HIS A 59 -2.16 7.47 -13.92
CA HIS A 59 -2.87 6.26 -13.50
C HIS A 59 -3.01 6.14 -11.97
N ILE A 60 -2.36 7.03 -11.19
CA ILE A 60 -2.27 6.86 -9.73
C ILE A 60 -3.64 6.89 -9.04
N LEU A 61 -4.57 7.72 -9.52
CA LEU A 61 -5.93 7.78 -8.99
C LEU A 61 -6.69 6.48 -9.25
N ALA A 62 -6.60 5.95 -10.48
CA ALA A 62 -7.26 4.70 -10.84
C ALA A 62 -6.68 3.52 -10.04
N ASP A 63 -5.36 3.43 -9.93
CA ASP A 63 -4.68 2.41 -9.13
C ASP A 63 -5.12 2.49 -7.66
N MET A 64 -5.17 3.70 -7.08
CA MET A 64 -5.59 3.92 -5.70
C MET A 64 -7.04 3.48 -5.47
N ILE A 65 -7.97 3.84 -6.38
CA ILE A 65 -9.38 3.43 -6.29
C ILE A 65 -9.50 1.91 -6.31
N ILE A 66 -8.77 1.22 -7.19
CA ILE A 66 -8.76 -0.24 -7.28
C ILE A 66 -8.23 -0.82 -5.96
N CYS A 67 -7.08 -0.36 -5.50
CA CYS A 67 -6.44 -0.88 -4.30
C CYS A 67 -7.27 -0.66 -3.02
N VAL A 68 -7.91 0.50 -2.86
CA VAL A 68 -8.79 0.78 -1.72
C VAL A 68 -10.06 -0.06 -1.81
N SER A 69 -10.67 -0.20 -3.00
CA SER A 69 -11.91 -0.99 -3.15
C SER A 69 -11.69 -2.47 -2.85
N ASP A 70 -10.60 -3.05 -3.35
CA ASP A 70 -10.24 -4.44 -3.05
C ASP A 70 -9.75 -4.60 -1.61
N GLY A 71 -8.99 -3.64 -1.08
CA GLY A 71 -8.60 -3.59 0.32
C GLY A 71 -9.80 -3.59 1.26
N LEU A 72 -10.82 -2.77 0.98
CA LEU A 72 -12.06 -2.73 1.76
C LEU A 72 -12.77 -4.07 1.77
N ARG A 73 -12.89 -4.74 0.61
CA ARG A 73 -13.48 -6.08 0.54
C ARG A 73 -12.70 -7.10 1.37
N LEU A 74 -11.37 -7.04 1.35
CA LEU A 74 -10.53 -7.93 2.14
C LEU A 74 -10.71 -7.69 3.65
N ILE A 75 -10.75 -6.43 4.09
CA ILE A 75 -10.99 -6.07 5.49
C ILE A 75 -12.39 -6.51 5.94
N LEU A 76 -13.43 -6.22 5.17
CA LEU A 76 -14.80 -6.61 5.51
C LEU A 76 -14.95 -8.12 5.60
N THR A 77 -14.28 -8.88 4.71
CA THR A 77 -14.26 -10.34 4.79
C THR A 77 -13.56 -10.83 6.07
N ALA A 78 -12.43 -10.23 6.43
CA ALA A 78 -11.65 -10.61 7.60
C ALA A 78 -12.30 -10.19 8.94
N ALA A 79 -13.12 -9.12 8.93
CA ALA A 79 -13.75 -8.61 10.14
C ALA A 79 -14.95 -9.42 10.63
N GLU A 80 -15.58 -10.20 9.74
CA GLU A 80 -16.81 -10.98 9.96
C GLU A 80 -18.05 -10.15 10.39
N SER A 81 -17.86 -8.93 10.88
CA SER A 81 -18.89 -7.97 11.27
C SER A 81 -18.39 -6.53 11.10
N GLU A 82 -19.33 -5.60 10.89
CA GLU A 82 -19.02 -4.17 10.72
C GLU A 82 -18.32 -3.59 11.96
N ALA A 83 -18.73 -4.01 13.16
CA ALA A 83 -18.17 -3.56 14.44
C ALA A 83 -16.66 -3.84 14.58
N ASN A 84 -16.15 -4.89 13.92
CA ASN A 84 -14.75 -5.28 13.97
C ASN A 84 -13.90 -4.63 12.85
N THR A 85 -14.52 -4.03 11.84
CA THR A 85 -13.83 -3.50 10.64
C THR A 85 -12.68 -2.57 10.99
N ARG A 86 -12.90 -1.67 11.97
CA ARG A 86 -11.87 -0.72 12.42
C ARG A 86 -10.70 -1.42 13.11
N ILE A 87 -10.99 -2.38 13.99
CA ILE A 87 -9.97 -3.13 14.73
C ILE A 87 -9.08 -3.91 13.74
N ILE A 88 -9.71 -4.62 12.80
CA ILE A 88 -9.00 -5.34 11.74
C ILE A 88 -8.17 -4.39 10.89
N LEU A 89 -8.70 -3.23 10.51
CA LEU A 89 -7.93 -2.27 9.73
C LEU A 89 -6.70 -1.74 10.49
N ASP A 90 -6.84 -1.45 11.78
CA ASP A 90 -5.73 -0.98 12.62
C ASP A 90 -4.64 -2.07 12.75
N ASP A 91 -5.05 -3.33 12.96
CA ASP A 91 -4.13 -4.47 13.06
C ASP A 91 -3.46 -4.78 11.72
N VAL A 92 -4.18 -4.72 10.60
CA VAL A 92 -3.61 -4.84 9.24
C VAL A 92 -2.62 -3.72 8.98
N THR A 93 -2.95 -2.48 9.36
CA THR A 93 -2.06 -1.33 9.18
C THR A 93 -0.77 -1.50 9.98
N ARG A 94 -0.87 -2.02 11.21
CA ARG A 94 0.29 -2.36 12.05
C ARG A 94 1.13 -3.47 11.42
N ALA A 95 0.51 -4.57 11.02
CA ALA A 95 1.21 -5.70 10.39
C ALA A 95 1.89 -5.31 9.06
N TRP A 96 1.23 -4.48 8.24
CA TRP A 96 1.84 -3.93 7.02
C TRP A 96 3.05 -3.05 7.35
N ARG A 97 2.95 -2.16 8.35
CA ARG A 97 4.04 -1.29 8.78
C ARG A 97 5.25 -2.09 9.25
N ASP A 98 5.02 -3.14 10.02
CA ASP A 98 6.06 -4.00 10.60
C ASP A 98 6.66 -4.99 9.59
N THR A 99 6.08 -5.11 8.38
CA THR A 99 6.61 -5.97 7.32
C THR A 99 7.93 -5.41 6.78
N PRO A 100 9.07 -6.14 6.93
CA PRO A 100 10.37 -5.69 6.44
C PRO A 100 10.37 -5.53 4.92
N SER A 101 11.08 -4.53 4.38
CA SER A 101 11.11 -4.22 2.93
C SER A 101 11.45 -5.44 2.06
N ARG A 102 12.37 -6.30 2.49
CA ARG A 102 12.75 -7.55 1.78
C ARG A 102 11.62 -8.58 1.65
N ARG A 103 10.56 -8.48 2.46
CA ARG A 103 9.39 -9.36 2.44
C ARG A 103 8.20 -8.75 1.69
N ARG A 104 8.30 -7.47 1.29
CA ARG A 104 7.25 -6.79 0.53
C ARG A 104 7.34 -7.16 -0.94
N LEU A 105 6.19 -7.38 -1.56
CA LEU A 105 6.09 -7.41 -3.02
C LEU A 105 6.37 -5.99 -3.53
N SER A 106 7.16 -5.89 -4.60
CA SER A 106 7.54 -4.60 -5.16
C SER A 106 7.38 -4.58 -6.68
N VAL A 107 7.23 -3.38 -7.24
CA VAL A 107 7.23 -3.20 -8.69
C VAL A 107 8.56 -3.61 -9.31
N ARG A 108 9.67 -3.50 -8.56
CA ARG A 108 11.01 -3.94 -8.98
C ARG A 108 11.09 -5.45 -9.25
N SER A 109 10.24 -6.23 -8.61
CA SER A 109 10.12 -7.68 -8.84
C SER A 109 9.18 -8.06 -10.00
N GLY A 110 8.75 -7.11 -10.84
CA GLY A 110 7.91 -7.35 -12.02
C GLY A 110 6.41 -7.39 -11.75
N ALA A 111 5.98 -7.11 -10.52
CA ALA A 111 4.56 -6.94 -10.19
C ALA A 111 4.08 -5.55 -10.63
N THR A 112 2.80 -5.44 -11.03
CA THR A 112 2.18 -4.11 -11.13
C THR A 112 2.02 -3.49 -9.74
N ARG A 113 1.89 -2.16 -9.65
CA ARG A 113 1.60 -1.44 -8.40
C ARG A 113 0.40 -2.03 -7.66
N ILE A 114 -0.67 -2.31 -8.40
CA ILE A 114 -1.90 -2.91 -7.87
C ILE A 114 -1.62 -4.30 -7.31
N GLN A 115 -0.92 -5.15 -8.07
CA GLN A 115 -0.57 -6.51 -7.62
C GLN A 115 0.29 -6.48 -6.35
N ALA A 116 1.28 -5.60 -6.30
CA ALA A 116 2.13 -5.41 -5.13
C ALA A 116 1.30 -4.95 -3.92
N CYS A 117 0.47 -3.92 -4.08
CA CYS A 117 -0.37 -3.38 -3.01
C CYS A 117 -1.35 -4.43 -2.47
N ILE A 118 -2.15 -5.07 -3.33
CA ILE A 118 -3.14 -6.08 -2.90
C ILE A 118 -2.44 -7.30 -2.30
N GLY A 119 -1.32 -7.73 -2.87
CA GLY A 119 -0.53 -8.83 -2.33
C GLY A 119 0.03 -8.52 -0.95
N ASN A 120 0.52 -7.30 -0.72
CA ASN A 120 1.03 -6.86 0.58
C ASN A 120 -0.10 -6.70 1.62
N LEU A 121 -1.28 -6.21 1.23
CA LEU A 121 -2.47 -6.18 2.10
C LEU A 121 -2.91 -7.58 2.50
N ARG A 122 -2.98 -8.52 1.56
CA ARG A 122 -3.32 -9.93 1.86
C ARG A 122 -2.31 -10.56 2.82
N ARG A 123 -1.02 -10.27 2.67
CA ARG A 123 0.03 -10.74 3.59
C ARG A 123 -0.15 -10.15 4.98
N ALA A 124 -0.49 -8.87 5.08
CA ALA A 124 -0.74 -8.22 6.37
C ALA A 124 -1.98 -8.81 7.07
N ILE A 125 -3.06 -9.08 6.32
CA ILE A 125 -4.26 -9.76 6.85
C ILE A 125 -3.92 -11.16 7.35
N ALA A 126 -3.20 -11.94 6.55
CA ALA A 126 -2.79 -13.29 6.94
C ALA A 126 -1.83 -13.33 8.16
N ALA A 127 -1.20 -12.20 8.51
CA ALA A 127 -0.32 -12.12 9.67
C ALA A 127 -1.07 -11.81 10.98
N ILE A 128 -2.33 -11.38 10.90
CA ILE A 128 -3.17 -11.08 12.07
C ILE A 128 -4.31 -12.10 12.28
N SER A 129 -4.48 -13.02 11.32
CA SER A 129 -5.38 -14.18 11.41
C SER A 129 -4.65 -15.36 12.05
#